data_AF-A0A8H5XJ58-F1
#
_entry.id   AF-A0A8H5XJ58-F1
#
_cell.length_a   1.000
_cell.length_b   1.000
_cell.length_c   1.000
_cell.angle_alpha   90.00
_cell.angle_beta   90.00
_cell.angle_gamma   90.00
#
_symmetry.space_group_name_H-M   'P 1'
#
loop_
_entity.id
_entity.type
_entity.pdbx_description
1 polymer ?
#
loop_
_entity_poly.entity_id
_entity_poly.type
_entity_poly.pdbx_seq_one_letter_code
_entity_poly.pdbx_strand_id
1 'polypeptide(L)'
;MSDLPTKDDIKSQAVDGRPITQAEASAIAAEESALTGSGPIKGGAAATAQSLHDKQQNFLEKAGEVVRKAPTEVTKEDAAEVQRAEARAKGGPPGKGSTAADVQSVADTNTQA
;
A
#
# COMPACT_ATOMS: atom_id res chain seq x y z
N MET A 1 -29.27 8.48 0.43
CA MET A 1 -27.88 8.97 0.56
C MET A 1 -27.02 7.88 -0.02
N SER A 2 -26.09 8.20 -0.92
CA SER A 2 -25.11 7.21 -1.35
C SER A 2 -24.07 7.05 -0.24
N ASP A 3 -23.73 5.81 0.09
CA ASP A 3 -22.71 5.48 1.09
C ASP A 3 -21.31 5.35 0.43
N LEU A 4 -21.22 5.66 -0.88
CA LEU A 4 -19.95 5.65 -1.61
C LEU A 4 -18.93 6.62 -0.97
N PRO A 5 -17.79 6.12 -0.45
CA PRO A 5 -16.75 6.96 0.12
C PRO A 5 -16.11 7.83 -0.97
N THR A 6 -15.65 9.02 -0.59
CA THR A 6 -14.90 9.86 -1.51
C THR A 6 -13.49 9.32 -1.71
N LYS A 7 -12.83 9.75 -2.79
CA LYS A 7 -11.42 9.38 -3.05
C LYS A 7 -10.48 9.83 -1.93
N ASP A 8 -10.81 10.94 -1.28
CA ASP A 8 -9.97 11.47 -0.22
C ASP A 8 -10.21 10.74 1.10
N ASP A 9 -11.42 10.23 1.36
CA ASP A 9 -11.68 9.31 2.47
C ASP A 9 -10.86 8.02 2.31
N ILE A 10 -10.86 7.45 1.10
CA ILE A 10 -10.11 6.22 0.77
C ILE A 10 -8.60 6.45 0.94
N LYS A 11 -8.07 7.61 0.50
CA LYS A 11 -6.65 7.94 0.72
C LYS A 11 -6.34 8.15 2.20
N SER A 12 -7.21 8.84 2.93
CA SER A 12 -7.04 9.08 4.37
C SER A 12 -6.99 7.74 5.12
N GLN A 13 -7.87 6.81 4.78
CA GLN A 13 -7.85 5.45 5.34
C GLN A 13 -6.49 4.76 5.13
N ALA A 14 -5.94 4.82 3.92
CA ALA A 14 -4.62 4.24 3.63
C ALA A 14 -3.49 4.94 4.39
N VAL A 15 -3.54 6.27 4.52
CA VAL A 15 -2.57 7.06 5.32
C VAL A 15 -2.63 6.70 6.79
N ASP A 16 -3.84 6.48 7.33
CA ASP A 16 -4.07 6.06 8.72
C ASP A 16 -3.62 4.61 8.99
N GLY A 17 -3.08 3.92 7.98
CA GLY A 17 -2.61 2.53 8.09
C GLY A 17 -3.76 1.51 8.10
N ARG A 18 -4.98 1.93 7.78
CA ARG A 18 -6.10 1.01 7.61
C ARG A 18 -6.03 0.40 6.21
N PRO A 19 -6.03 -0.94 6.09
CA PRO A 19 -5.97 -1.59 4.79
C PRO A 19 -7.26 -1.33 4.01
N ILE A 20 -7.14 -1.21 2.70
CA ILE A 20 -8.29 -1.29 1.79
C ILE A 20 -8.41 -2.75 1.38
N THR A 21 -9.49 -3.40 1.81
CA THR A 21 -9.67 -4.82 1.52
C THR A 21 -10.18 -5.02 0.09
N GLN A 22 -9.95 -6.21 -0.47
CA GLN A 22 -10.52 -6.56 -1.78
C GLN A 22 -12.06 -6.50 -1.77
N ALA A 23 -12.68 -6.91 -0.65
CA ALA A 23 -14.13 -6.86 -0.47
C ALA A 23 -14.64 -5.41 -0.50
N GLU A 24 -13.95 -4.51 0.19
CA GLU A 24 -14.24 -3.08 0.21
C GLU A 24 -14.07 -2.43 -1.16
N ALA A 25 -12.94 -2.68 -1.85
CA ALA A 25 -12.72 -2.18 -3.20
C ALA A 25 -13.81 -2.66 -4.18
N SER A 26 -14.24 -3.92 -4.05
CA SER A 26 -15.33 -4.49 -4.85
C SER A 26 -16.69 -3.86 -4.53
N ALA A 27 -16.97 -3.60 -3.25
CA ALA A 27 -18.20 -2.94 -2.83
C ALA A 27 -18.29 -1.51 -3.37
N ILE A 28 -17.20 -0.74 -3.28
CA ILE A 28 -17.09 0.61 -3.84
C ILE A 28 -17.29 0.57 -5.37
N ALA A 29 -16.71 -0.41 -6.06
CA ALA A 29 -16.89 -0.57 -7.50
C ALA A 29 -18.34 -0.90 -7.90
N ALA A 30 -19.01 -1.77 -7.14
CA ALA A 30 -20.40 -2.12 -7.37
C ALA A 30 -21.33 -0.91 -7.16
N GLU A 31 -21.13 -0.15 -6.08
CA GLU A 31 -21.93 1.03 -5.78
C GLU A 31 -21.66 2.17 -6.78
N GLU A 32 -20.40 2.44 -7.14
CA GLU A 32 -20.07 3.44 -8.17
C GLU A 32 -20.70 3.09 -9.52
N SER A 33 -20.71 1.80 -9.88
CA SER A 33 -21.33 1.35 -11.13
C SER A 33 -22.85 1.49 -11.11
N ALA A 34 -23.49 1.20 -9.97
CA ALA A 34 -24.93 1.36 -9.80
C ALA A 34 -25.37 2.83 -9.91
N LEU A 35 -24.53 3.77 -9.43
CA LEU A 35 -24.83 5.20 -9.47
C LEU A 35 -24.61 5.82 -10.86
N THR A 36 -23.58 5.37 -11.56
CA THR A 36 -23.13 6.00 -12.81
C THR A 36 -23.71 5.33 -14.04
N GLY A 37 -24.32 4.15 -13.88
CA GLY A 37 -24.89 3.36 -14.99
C GLY A 37 -23.84 2.86 -15.99
N SER A 38 -22.56 2.96 -15.63
CA SER A 38 -21.40 2.53 -16.39
C SER A 38 -20.39 1.93 -15.41
N GLY A 39 -19.42 1.14 -15.89
CA GLY A 39 -18.39 0.56 -15.02
C GLY A 39 -17.56 1.62 -14.25
N PRO A 40 -16.59 1.19 -13.43
CA PRO A 40 -15.75 2.07 -12.63
C PRO A 40 -15.22 3.28 -13.42
N ILE A 41 -15.41 4.48 -12.86
CA ILE A 41 -15.00 5.72 -13.52
C ILE A 41 -13.49 5.87 -13.38
N LYS A 42 -12.82 6.30 -14.45
CA LYS A 42 -11.38 6.58 -14.42
C LYS A 42 -11.07 7.61 -13.33
N GLY A 43 -10.21 7.21 -12.42
CA GLY A 43 -9.83 8.02 -11.27
C GLY A 43 -10.95 8.20 -10.25
N GLY A 44 -12.08 7.49 -10.35
CA GLY A 44 -13.21 7.42 -9.43
C GLY A 44 -12.83 6.86 -8.04
N ALA A 45 -13.83 6.73 -7.16
CA ALA A 45 -13.66 6.10 -5.86
C ALA A 45 -13.24 4.63 -6.03
N ALA A 46 -13.89 3.91 -6.94
CA ALA A 46 -13.57 2.52 -7.23
C ALA A 46 -12.14 2.34 -7.76
N ALA A 47 -11.74 3.16 -8.74
CA ALA A 47 -10.39 3.13 -9.28
C ALA A 47 -9.33 3.49 -8.23
N THR A 48 -9.67 4.40 -7.31
CA THR A 48 -8.78 4.80 -6.21
C THR A 48 -8.61 3.68 -5.19
N ALA A 49 -9.72 3.05 -4.77
CA ALA A 49 -9.72 1.92 -3.84
C ALA A 49 -8.91 0.75 -4.40
N GLN A 50 -9.15 0.35 -5.65
CA GLN A 50 -8.40 -0.71 -6.30
C GLN A 50 -6.90 -0.38 -6.38
N SER A 51 -6.55 0.84 -6.82
CA SER A 51 -5.15 1.23 -6.95
C SER A 51 -4.40 1.22 -5.62
N LEU A 52 -5.04 1.66 -4.54
CA LEU A 52 -4.44 1.66 -3.21
C LEU A 52 -4.36 0.25 -2.62
N HIS A 53 -5.38 -0.59 -2.82
CA HIS A 53 -5.33 -2.01 -2.50
C HIS A 53 -4.12 -2.69 -3.16
N ASP A 54 -3.95 -2.52 -4.47
CA ASP A 54 -2.85 -3.14 -5.21
C ASP A 54 -1.47 -2.66 -4.70
N LYS A 55 -1.34 -1.37 -4.36
CA LYS A 55 -0.11 -0.82 -3.77
C LYS A 55 0.18 -1.39 -2.38
N GLN A 56 -0.84 -1.57 -1.55
CA GLN A 56 -0.71 -2.18 -0.23
C GLN A 56 -0.30 -3.65 -0.36
N GLN A 57 -0.90 -4.41 -1.28
CA GLN A 57 -0.53 -5.79 -1.55
C GLN A 57 0.91 -5.90 -2.06
N ASN A 58 1.32 -5.04 -3.00
CA ASN A 58 2.71 -5.00 -3.48
C ASN A 58 3.70 -4.68 -2.33
N PHE A 59 3.34 -3.78 -1.40
CA PHE A 59 4.17 -3.54 -0.23
C PHE A 59 4.29 -4.77 0.67
N LEU A 60 3.18 -5.45 0.96
CA LEU A 60 3.19 -6.68 1.76
C LEU A 60 4.00 -7.79 1.10
N GLU A 61 3.90 -7.93 -0.22
CA GLU A 61 4.69 -8.88 -1.00
C GLU A 61 6.19 -8.58 -0.87
N LYS A 62 6.59 -7.33 -1.11
CA LYS A 62 7.99 -6.90 -1.01
C LYS A 62 8.55 -7.03 0.40
N ALA A 63 7.81 -6.62 1.42
CA ALA A 63 8.20 -6.85 2.80
C ALA A 63 8.30 -8.35 3.12
N GLY A 64 7.36 -9.15 2.63
CA GLY A 64 7.36 -10.60 2.79
C GLY A 64 8.54 -11.30 2.12
N GLU A 65 8.97 -10.84 0.95
CA GLU A 65 10.19 -11.32 0.28
C GLU A 65 11.42 -11.11 1.18
N VAL A 66 11.56 -9.92 1.78
CA VAL A 66 12.68 -9.59 2.67
C VAL A 66 12.63 -10.41 3.96
N VAL A 67 11.46 -10.59 4.57
CA VAL A 67 11.29 -11.36 5.81
C VAL A 67 11.69 -12.83 5.63
N ARG A 68 11.60 -13.39 4.43
CA ARG A 68 12.00 -14.77 4.14
C ARG A 68 13.52 -14.95 3.98
N LYS A 69 14.27 -13.86 3.78
CA LYS A 69 15.74 -13.90 3.67
C LYS A 69 16.37 -14.04 5.05
N ALA A 70 17.57 -14.62 5.13
CA ALA A 70 18.32 -14.53 6.38
C ALA A 70 18.67 -13.05 6.66
N PRO A 71 18.72 -12.61 7.94
CA PRO A 71 19.05 -11.23 8.26
C PRO A 71 20.34 -10.73 7.62
N THR A 72 21.35 -11.61 7.48
CA THR A 72 22.65 -11.33 6.84
C THR A 72 22.59 -11.18 5.32
N GLU A 73 21.49 -11.61 4.68
CA GLU A 73 21.27 -11.55 3.24
C GLU A 73 20.43 -10.34 2.83
N VAL A 74 19.91 -9.58 3.80
CA VAL A 74 19.13 -8.36 3.54
C VAL A 74 20.05 -7.27 3.01
N THR A 75 19.73 -6.75 1.82
CA THR A 75 20.55 -5.75 1.13
C THR A 75 19.94 -4.34 1.16
N LYS A 76 20.73 -3.33 0.78
CA LYS A 76 20.23 -1.96 0.59
C LYS A 76 19.23 -1.84 -0.56
N GLU A 77 19.33 -2.72 -1.55
CA GLU A 77 18.36 -2.78 -2.66
C GLU A 77 17.01 -3.25 -2.13
N ASP A 78 16.98 -4.30 -1.32
CA ASP A 78 15.78 -4.79 -0.64
C ASP A 78 15.12 -3.68 0.19
N ALA A 79 15.92 -2.96 0.98
CA ALA A 79 15.45 -1.82 1.76
C ALA A 79 14.84 -0.73 0.87
N ALA A 80 15.48 -0.39 -0.25
CA ALA A 80 14.97 0.59 -1.20
C ALA A 80 13.66 0.14 -1.87
N GLU A 81 13.51 -1.14 -2.19
CA GLU A 81 12.26 -1.69 -2.75
C GLU A 81 11.11 -1.59 -1.74
N VAL A 82 11.33 -2.03 -0.50
CA VAL A 82 10.35 -1.95 0.58
C VAL A 82 9.98 -0.49 0.86
N GLN A 83 10.96 0.42 0.89
CA GLN A 83 10.73 1.85 1.09
C GLN A 83 9.84 2.45 0.00
N ARG A 84 10.11 2.17 -1.27
CA ARG A 84 9.31 2.66 -2.40
C ARG A 84 7.90 2.09 -2.38
N ALA A 85 7.76 0.81 -2.04
CA ALA A 85 6.46 0.15 -1.94
C ALA A 85 5.63 0.72 -0.77
N GLU A 86 6.23 0.88 0.40
CA GLU A 86 5.57 1.48 1.57
C GLU A 86 5.13 2.91 1.27
N ALA A 87 5.98 3.69 0.59
CA ALA A 87 5.65 5.07 0.26
C ALA A 87 4.40 5.19 -0.62
N ARG A 88 4.27 4.26 -1.58
CA ARG A 88 3.11 4.19 -2.47
C ARG A 88 1.86 3.68 -1.77
N ALA A 89 2.02 2.73 -0.85
CA ALA A 89 0.92 2.15 -0.08
C ALA A 89 0.30 3.15 0.91
N LYS A 90 1.14 3.97 1.57
CA LYS A 90 0.72 4.98 2.55
C LYS A 90 0.50 6.38 1.97
N GLY A 91 0.91 6.64 0.73
CA GLY A 91 0.72 7.94 0.08
C GLY A 91 1.74 9.01 0.48
N GLY A 92 2.89 8.62 1.02
CA GLY A 92 3.95 9.53 1.45
C GLY A 92 5.21 8.79 1.89
N PRO A 93 6.35 9.47 2.06
CA PRO A 93 7.59 8.81 2.45
C PRO A 93 7.44 8.07 3.79
N PRO A 94 7.98 6.84 3.93
CA PRO A 94 7.92 6.10 5.18
C PRO A 94 8.65 6.86 6.29
N GLY A 95 8.04 6.87 7.48
CA GLY A 95 8.56 7.53 8.67
C GLY A 95 9.52 6.67 9.48
N LYS A 96 10.03 7.22 10.58
CA LYS A 96 10.81 6.44 11.56
C LYS A 96 9.94 5.34 12.19
N GLY A 97 10.53 4.18 12.45
CA GLY A 97 9.82 3.02 13.02
C GLY A 97 8.86 2.34 12.04
N SER A 98 8.99 2.62 10.74
CA SER A 98 8.27 1.90 9.69
C SER A 98 8.99 0.61 9.31
N THR A 99 8.29 -0.30 8.63
CA THR A 99 8.90 -1.54 8.13
C THR A 99 10.08 -1.26 7.22
N ALA A 100 9.99 -0.26 6.33
CA ALA A 100 11.13 0.14 5.51
C ALA A 100 12.32 0.65 6.33
N ALA A 101 12.07 1.37 7.44
CA ALA A 101 13.13 1.83 8.33
C ALA A 101 13.83 0.65 9.03
N ASP A 102 13.08 -0.36 9.45
CA ASP A 102 13.63 -1.56 10.08
C ASP A 102 14.48 -2.37 9.08
N VAL A 103 13.96 -2.58 7.85
CA VAL A 103 14.71 -3.26 6.79
C VAL A 103 15.99 -2.52 6.44
N GLN A 104 15.94 -1.19 6.34
CA GLN A 104 17.13 -0.36 6.11
C GLN A 104 18.16 -0.52 7.23
N SER A 105 17.73 -0.56 8.49
CA SER A 105 18.63 -0.76 9.63
C SER A 105 19.35 -2.12 9.59
N VAL A 106 18.64 -3.18 9.19
CA VAL A 106 19.25 -4.52 9.02
C VAL A 106 20.26 -4.50 7.87
N ALA A 107 19.88 -3.93 6.72
CA ALA A 107 20.77 -3.80 5.56
C ALA A 107 22.04 -3.00 5.88
N ASP A 108 21.91 -1.90 6.63
CA ASP A 108 23.05 -1.08 7.02
C ASP A 108 24.00 -1.85 7.93
N THR A 109 23.48 -2.67 8.86
CA THR A 109 24.28 -3.54 9.72
C THR A 109 25.12 -4.52 8.88
N ASN A 110 24.55 -5.13 7.85
CA ASN A 110 25.27 -6.07 6.98
C ASN A 110 26.37 -5.40 6.15
N THR A 111 26.22 -4.11 5.83
CA THR A 111 27.27 -3.37 5.12
C THR A 111 28.41 -2.87 6.01
N GLN A 112 28.23 -2.91 7.33
CA GLN A 112 29.26 -2.53 8.30
C GLN A 112 29.96 -3.73 8.96
N ALA A 113 29.46 -4.95 8.74
CA ALA A 113 30.07 -6.21 9.15
C ALA A 113 31.14 -6.67 8.16
#